data_AF-A0A3D5R7A7-F1
#
_entry.id   AF-A0A3D5R7A7-F1
#
_cell.length_a   1.000
_cell.length_b   1.000
_cell.length_c   1.000
_cell.angle_alpha   90.00
_cell.angle_beta   90.00
_cell.angle_gamma   90.00
#
_symmetry.space_group_name_H-M   'P 1'
#
loop_
_entity.id
_entity.type
_entity.pdbx_description
1 polymer ?
#
loop_
_entity_poly.entity_id
_entity_poly.type
_entity_poly.pdbx_seq_one_letter_code
_entity_poly.pdbx_strand_id
1 'polypeptide(L)' 'MFKKFTNGCVAIVNKYLPDPFLFAVILTFVVFILGVIMTGQGPLDMVLHWSGGFWNLLAFSMQMVLVLVTGNAMA' A
#
# COMPACT_ATOMS: atom_id res chain seq x y z
N MET A 1 21.41 -27.19 -4.30
CA MET A 1 21.58 -26.67 -2.93
C MET A 1 20.82 -25.37 -2.71
N PHE A 2 20.99 -24.35 -3.57
CA PHE A 2 20.23 -23.07 -3.48
C PHE A 2 18.71 -23.21 -3.48
N LYS A 3 18.11 -24.08 -4.31
CA LYS A 3 16.65 -24.31 -4.34
C LYS A 3 16.03 -24.72 -2.99
N LYS A 4 16.73 -25.49 -2.15
CA LYS A 4 16.22 -25.89 -0.82
C LYS A 4 16.26 -24.74 0.19
N PHE A 5 17.29 -23.91 0.12
CA PHE A 5 17.41 -22.69 0.93
C PHE A 5 16.36 -21.65 0.51
N THR A 6 16.21 -21.41 -0.80
CA THR A 6 15.18 -20.53 -1.36
C THR A 6 13.77 -21.01 -0.99
N ASN A 7 13.46 -22.30 -1.10
CA ASN A 7 12.15 -22.81 -0.67
C ASN A 7 11.92 -22.68 0.84
N GLY A 8 12.96 -22.79 1.67
CA GLY A 8 12.88 -22.52 3.10
C GLY A 8 12.53 -21.06 3.39
N CYS A 9 13.23 -20.12 2.75
CA CYS A 9 12.92 -18.69 2.83
C CYS A 9 11.50 -18.39 2.32
N VAL A 10 11.11 -18.95 1.18
CA VAL A 10 9.76 -18.78 0.59
C VAL A 10 8.68 -19.37 1.49
N ALA A 11 8.91 -20.50 2.16
CA ALA A 11 7.93 -21.09 3.08
C ALA A 11 7.78 -20.28 4.37
N ILE A 12 8.87 -19.72 4.90
CA ILE A 12 8.84 -18.80 6.05
C ILE A 12 8.12 -17.51 5.64
N VAL A 13 8.47 -16.94 4.50
CA VAL A 13 7.87 -15.72 3.95
C VAL A 13 6.38 -15.92 3.68
N ASN A 14 5.94 -17.01 3.04
CA ASN A 14 4.50 -17.27 2.84
C ASN A 14 3.73 -17.57 4.14
N LYS A 15 4.41 -18.08 5.18
CA LYS A 15 3.77 -18.37 6.48
C LYS A 15 3.68 -17.14 7.39
N TYR A 16 4.61 -16.20 7.24
CA TYR A 16 4.70 -14.98 8.07
C TYR A 16 4.38 -13.69 7.33
N LEU A 17 4.25 -13.69 6.01
CA LEU A 17 3.59 -12.63 5.26
C LEU A 17 2.10 -12.97 5.26
N PRO A 18 1.32 -12.51 6.24
CA PRO A 18 -0.09 -12.32 5.97
C PRO A 18 -0.19 -11.41 4.75
N ASP A 19 -1.27 -11.58 4.01
CA ASP A 19 -1.54 -10.85 2.78
C ASP A 19 -1.05 -9.38 2.86
N PRO A 20 -0.30 -8.86 1.86
CA PRO A 20 0.22 -7.49 1.89
C PRO A 20 -0.84 -6.43 2.21
N PHE A 21 -2.10 -6.69 1.87
CA PHE A 21 -3.24 -5.87 2.26
C PHE A 21 -3.42 -5.78 3.78
N LEU A 22 -3.24 -6.89 4.51
CA LEU A 22 -3.34 -6.90 5.97
C LEU A 22 -2.33 -5.94 6.61
N PHE A 23 -1.09 -5.92 6.12
CA PHE A 23 -0.09 -4.96 6.61
C PHE A 23 -0.51 -3.52 6.36
N ALA A 24 -1.04 -3.22 5.17
CA ALA A 24 -1.53 -1.88 4.86
C ALA A 24 -2.69 -1.45 5.78
N VAL A 25 -3.62 -2.37 6.08
CA VAL A 25 -4.73 -2.12 7.00
C VAL A 25 -4.22 -1.86 8.42
N ILE A 26 -3.33 -2.71 8.94
CA ILE A 26 -2.74 -2.53 10.28
C ILE A 26 -2.00 -1.19 10.36
N LEU A 27 -1.17 -0.87 9.37
CA LEU A 27 -0.46 0.41 9.32
C LEU A 27 -1.41 1.60 9.25
N THR A 28 -2.52 1.47 8.52
CA THR A 28 -3.55 2.53 8.46
C THR A 28 -4.13 2.80 9.85
N PHE A 29 -4.47 1.77 10.62
CA PHE A 29 -4.93 1.94 12.00
C PHE A 29 -3.86 2.52 12.92
N VAL A 30 -2.61 2.07 12.79
CA VAL A 30 -1.49 2.60 13.58
C VAL A 30 -1.29 4.09 13.31
N VAL A 31 -1.25 4.50 12.04
CA VAL A 31 -1.10 5.91 11.64
C VAL A 31 -2.31 6.73 12.10
N PHE A 32 -3.53 6.18 12.02
CA PHE A 32 -4.73 6.85 12.52
C PHE A 32 -4.63 7.16 14.02
N ILE A 33 -4.27 6.15 14.83
CA ILE A 33 -4.11 6.31 16.29
C ILE A 33 -2.96 7.29 16.59
N LEU A 34 -1.83 7.15 15.92
CA LEU A 34 -0.68 8.04 16.13
C LEU A 34 -0.97 9.48 15.71
N GLY A 35 -1.71 9.73 14.65
CA GLY A 35 -2.06 11.09 14.22
C GLY A 35 -3.03 11.79 15.18
N VAL A 36 -3.96 11.04 15.77
CA VAL A 36 -4.86 11.57 16.82
C VAL A 36 -4.09 11.86 18.11
N ILE A 37 -3.21 10.96 18.55
CA ILE A 37 -2.50 11.09 19.83
C ILE A 37 -1.31 12.06 19.74
N MET A 38 -0.48 11.96 18.71
CA MET A 38 0.77 12.73 18.60
C MET A 38 0.59 14.06 17.89
N THR A 39 -0.31 14.15 16.90
CA THR A 39 -0.48 15.36 16.07
C THR A 39 -1.70 16.18 16.50
N GLY A 40 -2.52 15.66 17.42
CA GLY A 40 -3.71 16.33 17.94
C GLY A 40 -4.76 16.64 16.87
N GLN A 41 -4.68 15.97 15.71
CA GLN A 41 -5.64 16.15 14.61
C GLN A 41 -6.97 15.50 14.99
N GLY A 42 -8.08 16.12 14.62
CA GLY A 42 -9.40 15.56 14.87
C GLY A 42 -9.56 14.18 14.19
N PRO A 43 -10.35 13.25 14.76
CA PRO A 43 -10.63 11.97 14.11
C PRO A 43 -11.19 12.12 12.70
N LEU A 44 -11.98 13.19 12.46
CA LEU A 44 -12.50 13.54 11.14
C LEU A 44 -11.40 14.02 10.18
N ASP A 45 -10.46 14.83 10.66
CA ASP A 45 -9.36 15.34 9.83
C ASP A 45 -8.45 14.21 9.36
N MET A 46 -8.19 13.22 10.22
CA MET A 46 -7.41 12.03 9.85
C MET A 46 -8.08 11.22 8.73
N VAL A 47 -9.41 11.11 8.72
CA VAL A 47 -10.16 10.45 7.62
C VAL A 47 -10.12 11.29 6.35
N LEU A 48 -10.19 12.62 6.45
CA LEU A 48 -10.07 13.52 5.30
C LEU A 48 -8.67 13.43 4.66
N HIS A 49 -7.60 13.43 5.47
CA HIS A 49 -6.24 13.23 4.99
C HIS A 49 -6.04 11.88 4.30
N TRP A 50 -6.56 10.81 4.91
CA TRP A 50 -6.47 9.47 4.34
C TRP A 50 -7.23 9.36 3.01
N SER A 51 -8.47 9.85 2.94
CA SER A 51 -9.29 9.80 1.72
C SER A 51 -8.71 10.67 0.60
N GLY A 52 -8.28 11.89 0.90
CA GLY A 52 -7.62 12.77 -0.08
C GLY A 52 -6.36 12.15 -0.67
N GLY A 53 -5.51 11.56 0.18
CA GLY A 53 -4.30 10.85 -0.26
C GLY A 53 -4.60 9.62 -1.13
N PHE A 54 -5.63 8.84 -0.75
CA PHE A 54 -6.01 7.63 -1.49
C PHE A 54 -6.45 7.94 -2.93
N TRP A 55 -7.29 8.95 -3.15
CA TRP A 55 -7.77 9.30 -4.48
C TRP A 55 -6.66 9.84 -5.41
N ASN A 56 -5.63 10.48 -4.84
CA ASN A 56 -4.46 10.91 -5.63
C ASN A 56 -3.70 9.73 -6.23
N LEU A 57 -3.60 8.61 -5.52
CA LEU A 57 -2.95 7.39 -6.04
C LEU A 57 -3.73 6.79 -7.22
N LEU A 58 -5.07 6.87 -7.19
CA LEU A 58 -5.91 6.42 -8.29
C LEU A 58 -5.73 7.31 -9.54
N ALA A 59 -5.71 8.62 -9.35
CA ALA A 59 -5.45 9.54 -10.46
C ALA A 59 -4.06 9.30 -11.07
N PHE A 60 -3.04 9.11 -10.22
CA PHE A 60 -1.68 8.79 -10.65
C PHE A 60 -1.61 7.45 -11.41
N SER A 61 -2.25 6.39 -10.90
CA SER A 61 -2.22 5.09 -11.57
C SER A 61 -2.91 5.14 -12.94
N MET A 62 -4.03 5.86 -13.06
CA MET A 62 -4.70 6.10 -14.35
C MET A 62 -3.78 6.82 -15.35
N GLN A 63 -3.04 7.84 -14.90
CA GLN A 63 -2.07 8.54 -15.74
C GLN A 63 -0.98 7.59 -16.26
N MET A 64 -0.42 6.74 -15.39
CA MET A 64 0.60 5.78 -15.78
C MET A 64 0.07 4.69 -16.73
N VAL A 65 -1.15 4.22 -16.51
CA VAL A 65 -1.82 3.26 -17.43
C VAL A 65 -2.02 3.89 -18.81
N LEU A 66 -2.50 5.14 -18.88
CA LEU A 66 -2.69 5.83 -20.15
C LEU A 66 -1.38 5.97 -20.91
N VAL A 67 -0.28 6.36 -20.24
CA VAL A 67 1.06 6.46 -20.86
C VAL A 67 1.48 5.12 -21.48
N LEU A 68 1.29 4.00 -20.76
CA LEU A 68 1.61 2.67 -21.28
C LEU A 68 0.73 2.27 -22.46
N VAL A 69 -0.58 2.50 -22.39
CA VAL A 69 -1.53 2.14 -23.45
C VAL A 69 -1.29 2.97 -24.72
N THR A 70 -1.08 4.28 -24.60
CA THR A 70 -0.77 5.14 -25.75
C THR A 70 0.61 4.82 -26.34
N GLY A 71 1.59 4.48 -25.49
CA GLY A 71 2.91 4.03 -25.93
C GLY A 71 2.85 2.74 -26.72
N ASN A 72 2.04 1.77 -26.28
CA ASN A 72 1.83 0.51 -27.01
C ASN A 72 1.01 0.68 -28.28
N ALA A 73 0.10 1.66 -28.36
CA ALA A 73 -0.68 1.94 -29.56
C ALA A 73 0.13 2.66 -30.67
N MET A 74 1.24 3.30 -30.31
CA MET A 74 2.16 3.98 -31.23
C MET A 74 3.30 3.07 -31.73
N ALA A 75 3.49 1.90 -31.12
CA ALA A 75 4.44 0.85 -31.54
C ALA A 75 3.83 -0.06 -32.60
#